data_AF-A0A954PJ72-F1
#
_entry.id   AF-A0A954PJ72-F1
#
_cell.length_a   1.000
_cell.length_b   1.000
_cell.length_c   1.000
_cell.angle_alpha   90.00
_cell.angle_beta   90.00
_cell.angle_gamma   90.00
#
_symmetry.space_group_name_H-M   'P 1'
#
loop_
_entity.id
_entity.type
_entity.pdbx_description
1 polymer ?
#
loop_
_entity_poly.entity_id
_entity_poly.type
_entity_poly.pdbx_seq_one_letter_code
_entity_poly.pdbx_strand_id
1 'polypeptide(L)'
;TRINRVELRGASYPFTESGLAEAIERLKRPRPSGLLRINEELTDLLLLGTAVEQTVDGVTRAFQVKFVDWADPGANVFHACAEFDVEREHTTEARRPDIVLFVNGIPFAVIECKGPSIGVEQAVSQNIRNQQDGEIATLFRTVQLLIATNKNHVRYGTVGTAAPFWSKWTELEDRETDMLAAANTPLDADQ
;
A
#
# COMPACT_ATOMS: atom_id res chain seq x y z
N THR A 1 11.79 -13.73 5.88
CA THR A 1 11.21 -12.91 4.79
C THR A 1 12.21 -12.81 3.67
N ARG A 2 11.81 -13.06 2.40
CA ARG A 2 12.75 -13.19 1.27
C ARG A 2 13.47 -11.86 0.91
N ILE A 3 12.81 -10.73 1.14
CA ILE A 3 13.27 -9.39 0.71
C ILE A 3 14.43 -8.79 1.53
N ASN A 4 14.65 -9.24 2.77
CA ASN A 4 15.60 -8.62 3.69
C ASN A 4 16.67 -9.63 4.13
N ARG A 5 17.89 -9.46 3.60
CA ARG A 5 19.09 -10.19 4.00
C ARG A 5 20.28 -9.25 4.12
N VAL A 6 21.20 -9.58 5.01
CA VAL A 6 22.46 -8.87 5.22
C VAL A 6 23.55 -9.55 4.40
N GLU A 7 24.09 -8.85 3.41
CA GLU A 7 25.23 -9.33 2.63
C GLU A 7 26.54 -8.81 3.25
N LEU A 8 27.37 -9.72 3.77
CA LEU A 8 28.65 -9.38 4.39
C LEU A 8 29.72 -10.40 3.99
N ARG A 9 30.84 -9.91 3.43
CA ARG A 9 32.00 -10.75 3.01
C ARG A 9 31.62 -11.93 2.10
N GLY A 10 30.61 -11.75 1.24
CA GLY A 10 30.14 -12.77 0.30
C GLY A 10 29.22 -13.83 0.91
N ALA A 11 28.82 -13.66 2.17
CA ALA A 11 27.83 -14.50 2.84
C ALA A 11 26.56 -13.69 3.15
N SER A 12 25.43 -14.40 3.17
CA SER A 12 24.09 -13.81 3.31
C SER A 12 23.42 -14.25 4.61
N TYR A 13 23.15 -13.30 5.49
CA TYR A 13 22.64 -13.53 6.85
C TYR A 13 21.21 -13.01 6.99
N PRO A 14 20.37 -13.63 7.82
CA PRO A 14 19.08 -13.05 8.16
C PRO A 14 19.26 -11.78 8.99
N PHE A 15 18.29 -10.85 8.89
CA PHE A 15 18.17 -9.79 9.88
C PHE A 15 17.75 -10.35 11.23
N THR A 16 18.17 -9.72 12.32
CA THR A 16 17.69 -10.03 13.66
C THR A 16 16.22 -9.65 13.80
N GLU A 17 15.48 -10.39 14.62
CA GLU A 17 14.08 -10.08 14.92
C GLU A 17 13.93 -8.68 15.53
N SER A 18 14.86 -8.28 16.41
CA SER A 18 14.88 -6.94 17.01
C SER A 18 15.08 -5.85 15.95
N GLY A 19 15.95 -6.09 14.97
CA GLY A 19 16.20 -5.14 13.90
C GLY A 19 15.01 -4.98 12.96
N LEU A 20 14.34 -6.08 12.61
CA LEU A 20 13.10 -6.03 11.84
C LEU A 20 11.96 -5.35 12.64
N ALA A 21 11.85 -5.64 13.93
CA ALA A 21 10.87 -5.01 14.81
C ALA A 21 11.10 -3.49 14.91
N GLU A 22 12.35 -3.04 14.98
CA GLU A 22 12.70 -1.62 14.96
C GLU A 22 12.26 -0.95 13.64
N ALA A 23 12.54 -1.56 12.49
CA ALA A 23 12.09 -1.03 11.20
C ALA A 23 10.56 -0.96 11.11
N ILE A 24 9.86 -2.00 11.58
CA ILE A 24 8.39 -2.04 11.63
C ILE A 24 7.84 -0.95 12.55
N GLU A 25 8.45 -0.71 13.70
CA GLU A 25 8.02 0.34 14.62
C GLU A 25 8.19 1.75 14.02
N ARG A 26 9.25 1.98 13.22
CA ARG A 26 9.41 3.25 12.46
C ARG A 26 8.25 3.49 11.49
N LEU A 27 7.75 2.43 10.82
CA LEU A 27 6.59 2.53 9.94
C LEU A 27 5.26 2.74 10.70
N LYS A 28 5.10 2.09 11.87
CA LYS A 28 3.87 2.13 12.66
C LYS A 28 3.69 3.43 13.46
N ARG A 29 4.79 4.06 13.86
CA ARG A 29 4.79 5.23 14.75
C ARG A 29 5.52 6.41 14.10
N PRO A 30 4.98 6.96 12.99
CA PRO A 30 5.51 8.19 12.42
C PRO A 30 5.40 9.34 13.42
N ARG A 31 6.22 10.37 13.23
CA ARG A 31 6.13 11.58 14.06
C ARG A 31 4.75 12.22 13.91
N PRO A 32 4.07 12.58 15.03
CA PRO A 32 2.77 13.23 14.96
C PRO A 32 2.81 14.49 14.10
N SER A 33 2.02 14.50 13.03
CA SER A 33 1.83 15.62 12.12
C SER A 33 0.54 15.43 11.31
N GLY A 34 0.23 16.33 10.37
CA GLY A 34 -0.95 16.17 9.51
C GLY A 34 -0.83 14.96 8.57
N LEU A 35 -1.97 14.40 8.16
CA LEU A 35 -2.05 13.20 7.32
C LEU A 35 -1.09 13.23 6.12
N LEU A 36 -1.08 14.33 5.36
CA LEU A 36 -0.22 14.45 4.18
C LEU A 36 1.28 14.38 4.50
N ARG A 37 1.70 15.00 5.60
CA ARG A 37 3.11 14.97 6.02
C ARG A 37 3.51 13.59 6.52
N ILE A 38 2.61 12.89 7.21
CA ILE A 38 2.82 11.49 7.59
C ILE A 38 2.90 10.62 6.33
N ASN A 39 1.99 10.81 5.37
CA ASN A 39 1.98 10.05 4.12
C ASN A 39 3.27 10.26 3.32
N GLU A 40 3.77 11.49 3.23
CA GLU A 40 5.08 11.81 2.63
C GLU A 40 6.22 11.08 3.36
N GLU A 41 6.32 11.22 4.69
CA GLU A 41 7.36 10.57 5.51
C GLU A 41 7.34 9.04 5.36
N LEU A 42 6.16 8.43 5.35
CA LEU A 42 6.04 6.99 5.19
C LEU A 42 6.28 6.55 3.74
N THR A 43 5.95 7.38 2.75
CA THR A 43 6.26 7.10 1.35
C THR A 43 7.78 7.05 1.13
N ASP A 44 8.53 8.00 1.70
CA ASP A 44 10.00 7.95 1.71
C ASP A 44 10.51 6.65 2.35
N LEU A 45 9.92 6.25 3.48
CA LEU A 45 10.29 5.02 4.17
C LEU A 45 10.01 3.76 3.31
N LEU A 46 8.88 3.73 2.59
CA LEU A 46 8.52 2.62 1.70
C LEU A 46 9.44 2.53 0.47
N LEU A 47 9.85 3.67 -0.08
CA LEU A 47 10.72 3.75 -1.25
C LEU A 47 12.18 3.47 -0.91
N LEU A 48 12.69 4.10 0.16
CA LEU A 48 14.11 4.11 0.49
C LEU A 48 14.49 3.03 1.51
N GLY A 49 13.52 2.51 2.26
CA GLY A 49 13.79 1.64 3.39
C GLY A 49 14.40 2.38 4.57
N THR A 50 15.00 1.64 5.49
CA THR A 50 15.62 2.21 6.68
C THR A 50 16.83 1.43 7.14
N ALA A 51 17.85 2.14 7.62
CA ALA A 51 19.05 1.51 8.12
C ALA A 51 18.86 1.05 9.57
N VAL A 52 19.20 -0.22 9.83
CA VAL A 52 19.14 -0.85 11.16
C VAL A 52 20.50 -1.41 11.50
N GLU A 53 20.99 -1.15 12.71
CA GLU A 53 22.27 -1.67 13.17
C GLU A 53 22.16 -3.14 13.55
N GLN A 54 23.10 -3.95 13.06
CA GLN A 54 23.21 -5.35 13.39
C GLN A 54 24.67 -5.75 13.49
N THR A 55 24.96 -6.64 14.45
CA THR A 55 26.25 -7.31 14.56
C THR A 55 26.18 -8.64 13.81
N VAL A 56 27.00 -8.77 12.77
CA VAL A 56 27.15 -10.01 11.97
C VAL A 56 28.62 -10.35 11.93
N ASP A 57 28.97 -11.61 12.25
CA ASP A 57 30.36 -12.09 12.33
C ASP A 57 31.30 -11.17 13.13
N GLY A 58 30.80 -10.68 14.28
CA GLY A 58 31.54 -9.80 15.18
C GLY A 58 31.74 -8.36 14.66
N VAL A 59 31.10 -7.99 13.56
CA VAL A 59 31.15 -6.64 12.97
C VAL A 59 29.78 -5.96 13.10
N THR A 60 29.72 -4.84 13.81
CA THR A 60 28.51 -4.01 13.91
C THR A 60 28.48 -2.98 12.78
N ARG A 61 27.42 -3.00 11.97
CA ARG A 61 27.15 -2.04 10.89
C ARG A 61 25.66 -1.82 10.73
N ALA A 62 25.30 -0.69 10.11
CA ALA A 62 23.93 -0.43 9.68
C ALA A 62 23.66 -1.08 8.31
N PHE A 63 22.58 -1.85 8.21
CA PHE A 63 22.12 -2.52 7.00
C PHE A 63 20.73 -2.03 6.63
N GLN A 64 20.45 -1.93 5.32
CA GLN A 64 19.18 -1.41 4.82
C GLN A 64 18.08 -2.48 4.89
N VAL A 65 17.00 -2.16 5.58
CA VAL A 65 15.75 -2.93 5.60
C VAL A 65 14.79 -2.28 4.62
N LYS A 66 14.25 -3.08 3.70
CA LYS A 66 13.22 -2.68 2.74
C LYS A 66 11.85 -3.13 3.21
N PHE A 67 10.83 -2.33 2.89
CA PHE A 67 9.42 -2.68 3.12
C PHE A 67 8.76 -3.24 1.86
N VAL A 68 9.23 -2.83 0.68
CA VAL A 68 8.78 -3.29 -0.63
C VAL A 68 10.02 -3.63 -1.46
N ASP A 69 9.97 -4.77 -2.14
CA ASP A 69 10.97 -5.11 -3.16
C ASP A 69 10.57 -4.49 -4.50
N TRP A 70 11.15 -3.33 -4.77
CA TRP A 70 10.95 -2.59 -6.01
C TRP A 70 11.74 -3.16 -7.19
N ALA A 71 12.77 -3.97 -6.93
CA ALA A 71 13.60 -4.56 -7.97
C ALA A 71 12.98 -5.85 -8.51
N ASP A 72 12.38 -6.65 -7.63
CA ASP A 72 11.60 -7.82 -7.98
C ASP A 72 10.20 -7.76 -7.34
N PRO A 73 9.19 -7.23 -8.07
CA PRO A 73 7.82 -7.17 -7.58
C PRO A 73 7.26 -8.53 -7.17
N GLY A 74 7.70 -9.63 -7.81
CA GLY A 74 7.26 -11.00 -7.51
C GLY A 74 7.77 -11.54 -6.17
N ALA A 75 8.76 -10.88 -5.56
CA ALA A 75 9.25 -11.20 -4.23
C ALA A 75 8.36 -10.63 -3.10
N ASN A 76 7.40 -9.75 -3.43
CA ASN A 76 6.43 -9.21 -2.48
C ASN A 76 5.21 -10.12 -2.31
N VAL A 77 4.56 -10.00 -1.15
CA VAL A 77 3.27 -10.65 -0.89
C VAL A 77 2.14 -9.63 -1.07
N PHE A 78 1.21 -9.93 -1.98
CA PHE A 78 0.06 -9.08 -2.27
C PHE A 78 -1.19 -9.66 -1.63
N HIS A 79 -2.00 -8.80 -0.99
CA HIS A 79 -3.31 -9.19 -0.47
C HIS A 79 -4.37 -8.18 -0.87
N ALA A 80 -5.60 -8.65 -1.07
CA ALA A 80 -6.78 -7.83 -1.20
C ALA A 80 -7.77 -8.21 -0.11
N CYS A 81 -8.32 -7.22 0.58
CA CYS A 81 -9.37 -7.44 1.57
C CYS A 81 -10.60 -6.64 1.17
N ALA A 82 -11.72 -7.34 0.96
CA ALA A 82 -13.01 -6.73 0.75
C ALA A 82 -13.64 -6.37 2.10
N GLU A 83 -14.47 -5.32 2.13
CA GLU A 83 -15.27 -4.93 3.30
C GLU A 83 -14.40 -4.71 4.55
N PHE A 84 -13.33 -3.92 4.40
CA PHE A 84 -12.28 -3.80 5.41
C PHE A 84 -12.68 -2.86 6.56
N ASP A 85 -13.02 -3.39 7.73
CA ASP A 85 -13.40 -2.57 8.88
C ASP A 85 -12.21 -1.83 9.50
N VAL A 86 -12.32 -0.51 9.64
CA VAL A 86 -11.33 0.35 10.28
C VAL A 86 -12.02 1.25 11.30
N GLU A 87 -11.56 1.21 12.55
CA GLU A 87 -12.03 2.09 13.61
C GLU A 87 -11.71 3.54 13.31
N ARG A 88 -12.69 4.41 13.52
CA ARG A 88 -12.54 5.85 13.41
C ARG A 88 -11.72 6.38 14.57
N GLU A 89 -10.99 7.45 14.31
CA GLU A 89 -10.19 8.12 15.32
C GLU A 89 -11.08 8.63 16.46
N HIS A 90 -10.64 8.40 17.70
CA HIS A 90 -11.29 8.86 18.93
C HIS A 90 -12.69 8.28 19.21
N THR A 91 -13.13 7.24 18.50
CA THR A 91 -14.43 6.58 18.72
C THR A 91 -14.32 5.07 18.58
N THR A 92 -15.38 4.34 18.92
CA THR A 92 -15.51 2.89 18.63
C THR A 92 -16.30 2.62 17.35
N GLU A 93 -16.71 3.67 16.62
CA GLU A 93 -17.38 3.51 15.33
C GLU A 93 -16.37 3.18 14.24
N ALA A 94 -16.78 2.45 13.21
CA ALA A 94 -15.91 2.08 12.10
C ALA A 94 -16.38 2.66 10.76
N ARG A 95 -15.42 2.82 9.84
CA ARG A 95 -15.70 2.92 8.41
C ARG A 95 -15.26 1.62 7.75
N ARG A 96 -15.91 1.30 6.65
CA ARG A 96 -15.66 0.08 5.89
C ARG A 96 -15.43 0.44 4.43
N PRO A 97 -14.18 0.67 4.01
CA PRO A 97 -13.86 0.75 2.60
C PRO A 97 -14.16 -0.58 1.89
N ASP A 98 -14.64 -0.49 0.66
CA ASP A 98 -15.10 -1.67 -0.09
C ASP A 98 -13.94 -2.64 -0.39
N ILE A 99 -12.76 -2.14 -0.79
CA ILE A 99 -11.56 -2.97 -0.98
C ILE A 99 -10.30 -2.20 -0.54
N VAL A 100 -9.42 -2.89 0.21
CA VAL A 100 -8.07 -2.41 0.52
C VAL A 100 -7.04 -3.40 -0.02
N LEU A 101 -6.05 -2.88 -0.76
CA LEU A 101 -4.93 -3.64 -1.30
C LEU A 101 -3.70 -3.45 -0.43
N PHE A 102 -2.96 -4.53 -0.19
CA PHE A 102 -1.78 -4.56 0.66
C PHE A 102 -0.56 -5.08 -0.08
N VAL A 103 0.61 -4.51 0.24
CA VAL A 103 1.93 -5.02 -0.14
C VAL A 103 2.68 -5.36 1.13
N ASN A 104 3.09 -6.62 1.30
CA ASN A 104 3.76 -7.12 2.50
C ASN A 104 3.01 -6.78 3.82
N GLY A 105 1.68 -6.71 3.76
CA GLY A 105 0.80 -6.37 4.90
C GLY A 105 0.62 -4.86 5.14
N ILE A 106 1.19 -4.01 4.29
CA ILE A 106 1.08 -2.54 4.37
C ILE A 106 -0.05 -2.08 3.45
N PRO A 107 -1.05 -1.31 3.93
CA PRO A 107 -2.08 -0.72 3.08
C PRO A 107 -1.47 0.13 1.96
N PHE A 108 -1.84 -0.15 0.72
CA PHE A 108 -1.22 0.46 -0.46
C PHE A 108 -2.23 1.13 -1.38
N ALA A 109 -3.44 0.56 -1.50
CA ALA A 109 -4.52 1.18 -2.25
C ALA A 109 -5.88 0.99 -1.57
N VAL A 110 -6.78 1.94 -1.78
CA VAL A 110 -8.18 1.87 -1.35
C VAL A 110 -9.07 2.03 -2.58
N ILE A 111 -10.05 1.13 -2.72
CA ILE A 111 -11.03 1.15 -3.81
C ILE A 111 -12.41 1.28 -3.19
N GLU A 112 -13.14 2.31 -3.62
CA GLU A 112 -14.55 2.53 -3.28
C GLU A 112 -15.41 2.25 -4.52
N CYS A 113 -16.38 1.36 -4.39
CA CYS A 113 -17.25 0.85 -5.43
C CYS A 113 -18.66 1.41 -5.26
N LYS A 114 -19.35 1.67 -6.38
CA LYS A 114 -20.74 2.12 -6.39
C LYS A 114 -21.57 1.31 -7.36
N GLY A 115 -22.85 1.17 -7.01
CA GLY A 115 -23.82 0.52 -7.89
C GLY A 115 -23.96 1.25 -9.24
N PRO A 116 -24.46 0.57 -10.29
CA PRO A 116 -24.48 1.11 -11.65
C PRO A 116 -25.25 2.43 -11.82
N SER A 117 -26.26 2.66 -10.99
CA SER A 117 -27.11 3.87 -11.00
C SER A 117 -26.53 5.02 -10.17
N ILE A 118 -25.43 4.80 -9.45
CA ILE A 118 -24.83 5.78 -8.56
C ILE A 118 -23.59 6.38 -9.24
N GLY A 119 -23.50 7.71 -9.25
CA GLY A 119 -22.36 8.43 -9.79
C GLY A 119 -21.05 8.10 -9.07
N VAL A 120 -19.96 7.95 -9.83
CA VAL A 120 -18.62 7.64 -9.31
C VAL A 120 -18.11 8.73 -8.35
N GLU A 121 -18.63 9.94 -8.46
CA GLU A 121 -18.41 11.08 -7.56
C GLU A 121 -18.76 10.76 -6.09
N GLN A 122 -19.70 9.85 -5.84
CA GLN A 122 -20.02 9.43 -4.48
C GLN A 122 -18.90 8.57 -3.87
N ALA A 123 -18.28 7.69 -4.66
CA ALA A 123 -17.09 6.94 -4.23
C ALA A 123 -15.88 7.86 -4.01
N VAL A 124 -15.71 8.89 -4.86
CA VAL A 124 -14.69 9.95 -4.65
C VAL A 124 -14.94 10.69 -3.33
N SER A 125 -16.19 11.06 -3.08
CA SER A 125 -16.58 11.78 -1.86
C SER A 125 -16.39 10.93 -0.60
N GLN A 126 -16.64 9.61 -0.66
CA GLN A 126 -16.35 8.69 0.43
C GLN A 126 -14.85 8.56 0.70
N ASN A 127 -14.02 8.40 -0.35
CA ASN A 127 -12.56 8.41 -0.22
C ASN A 127 -12.07 9.69 0.48
N ILE A 128 -12.59 10.86 0.08
CA ILE A 128 -12.19 12.16 0.67
C ILE A 128 -12.66 12.27 2.12
N ARG A 129 -13.91 11.92 2.42
CA ARG A 129 -14.45 11.95 3.79
C ARG A 129 -13.63 11.04 4.71
N ASN A 130 -13.31 9.83 4.28
CA ASN A 130 -12.60 8.85 5.11
C ASN A 130 -11.19 9.32 5.53
N GLN A 131 -10.60 10.32 4.85
CA GLN A 131 -9.32 10.95 5.19
C GLN A 131 -9.41 12.09 6.21
N GLN A 132 -10.63 12.51 6.58
CA GLN A 132 -10.84 13.64 7.48
C GLN A 132 -10.52 13.28 8.95
N ASP A 133 -10.30 14.31 9.75
CA ASP A 133 -10.10 14.18 11.20
C ASP A 133 -11.33 13.55 11.86
N GLY A 134 -11.11 12.60 12.78
CA GLY A 134 -12.19 11.80 13.38
C GLY A 134 -12.82 10.77 12.45
N GLU A 135 -12.27 10.54 11.25
CA GLU A 135 -12.62 9.42 10.38
C GLU A 135 -11.52 8.35 10.44
N ILE A 136 -11.12 7.75 9.33
CA ILE A 136 -10.14 6.65 9.31
C ILE A 136 -8.82 7.10 8.66
N ALA A 137 -8.39 8.33 8.92
CA ALA A 137 -7.19 8.94 8.33
C ALA A 137 -5.93 8.09 8.55
N THR A 138 -5.86 7.35 9.67
CA THR A 138 -4.77 6.40 9.94
C THR A 138 -4.56 5.34 8.86
N LEU A 139 -5.62 4.85 8.19
CA LEU A 139 -5.50 3.92 7.06
C LEU A 139 -4.71 4.56 5.90
N PHE A 140 -4.91 5.85 5.66
CA PHE A 140 -4.36 6.58 4.51
C PHE A 140 -2.91 7.03 4.72
N ARG A 141 -2.30 6.73 5.87
CA ARG A 141 -0.90 7.08 6.14
C ARG A 141 0.10 6.39 5.21
N THR A 142 -0.23 5.22 4.69
CA THR A 142 0.65 4.44 3.78
C THR A 142 0.07 4.23 2.39
N VAL A 143 -1.22 4.51 2.21
CA VAL A 143 -1.92 4.36 0.92
C VAL A 143 -1.32 5.30 -0.12
N GLN A 144 -1.00 4.74 -1.29
CA GLN A 144 -0.39 5.41 -2.41
C GLN A 144 -1.38 5.67 -3.56
N LEU A 145 -2.44 4.87 -3.67
CA LEU A 145 -3.43 4.97 -4.74
C LEU A 145 -4.86 4.91 -4.19
N LEU A 146 -5.70 5.83 -4.65
CA LEU A 146 -7.13 5.83 -4.37
C LEU A 146 -7.88 5.58 -5.67
N ILE A 147 -8.86 4.68 -5.64
CA ILE A 147 -9.72 4.36 -6.78
C ILE A 147 -11.18 4.54 -6.36
N ALA A 148 -11.95 5.15 -7.25
CA ALA A 148 -13.39 5.28 -7.17
C ALA A 148 -13.98 4.69 -8.43
N THR A 149 -14.89 3.73 -8.31
CA THR A 149 -15.41 2.99 -9.46
C THR A 149 -16.92 2.75 -9.38
N ASN A 150 -17.56 2.71 -10.54
CA ASN A 150 -18.87 2.13 -10.76
C ASN A 150 -18.85 1.34 -12.08
N LYS A 151 -20.01 0.84 -12.53
CA LYS A 151 -20.11 0.05 -13.77
C LYS A 151 -19.51 0.74 -15.01
N ASN A 152 -19.58 2.07 -15.09
CA ASN A 152 -19.31 2.81 -16.33
C ASN A 152 -18.03 3.67 -16.26
N HIS A 153 -17.57 3.99 -15.05
CA HIS A 153 -16.51 4.96 -14.83
C HIS A 153 -15.60 4.53 -13.70
N VAL A 154 -14.30 4.69 -13.95
CA VAL A 154 -13.25 4.54 -12.96
C VAL A 154 -12.51 5.87 -12.87
N ARG A 155 -12.29 6.35 -11.65
CA ARG A 155 -11.46 7.50 -11.34
C ARG A 155 -10.40 7.13 -10.33
N TYR A 156 -9.29 7.84 -10.37
CA TYR A 156 -8.19 7.63 -9.43
C TYR A 156 -7.55 8.96 -9.00
N GLY A 157 -6.88 8.90 -7.86
CA GLY A 157 -6.10 9.99 -7.29
C GLY A 157 -5.16 9.46 -6.21
N THR A 158 -4.50 10.35 -5.51
CA THR A 158 -3.68 10.03 -4.34
C THR A 158 -4.27 10.67 -3.08
N VAL A 159 -3.74 10.31 -1.91
CA VAL A 159 -4.14 10.90 -0.62
C VAL A 159 -4.07 12.43 -0.69
N GLY A 160 -5.13 13.09 -0.25
CA GLY A 160 -5.30 14.55 -0.29
C GLY A 160 -5.72 15.14 -1.65
N THR A 161 -5.91 14.34 -2.69
CA THR A 161 -6.42 14.86 -3.98
C THR A 161 -7.86 15.35 -3.83
N ALA A 162 -8.09 16.65 -4.05
CA ALA A 162 -9.44 17.23 -4.00
C ALA A 162 -10.30 16.76 -5.20
N ALA A 163 -11.62 16.64 -5.00
CA ALA A 163 -12.55 16.02 -5.95
C ALA A 163 -12.41 16.48 -7.43
N PRO A 164 -12.22 17.77 -7.74
CA PRO A 164 -12.07 18.21 -9.14
C PRO A 164 -10.81 17.70 -9.84
N PHE A 165 -9.80 17.25 -9.09
CA PHE A 165 -8.50 16.81 -9.62
C PHE A 165 -8.37 15.28 -9.73
N TRP A 166 -9.44 14.54 -9.43
CA TRP A 166 -9.47 13.10 -9.68
C TRP A 166 -9.46 12.82 -11.17
N SER A 167 -8.53 11.97 -11.59
CA SER A 167 -8.31 11.65 -12.99
C SER A 167 -9.22 10.49 -13.43
N LYS A 168 -9.64 10.51 -14.70
CA LYS A 168 -10.35 9.38 -15.31
C LYS A 168 -9.33 8.27 -15.60
N TRP A 169 -9.59 7.06 -15.12
CA TRP A 169 -8.82 5.90 -15.56
C TRP A 169 -9.14 5.61 -17.02
N THR A 170 -8.10 5.53 -17.83
CA THR A 170 -8.20 5.20 -19.25
C THR A 170 -7.38 3.96 -19.46
N GLU A 171 -8.02 2.89 -19.91
CA GLU A 171 -7.32 1.69 -20.34
C GLU A 171 -6.51 2.04 -21.59
N LEU A 172 -5.25 1.61 -21.61
CA LEU A 172 -4.55 1.50 -22.88
C LEU A 172 -5.29 0.41 -23.67
N GLU A 173 -5.56 0.65 -24.95
CA GLU A 173 -6.24 -0.35 -25.78
C GLU A 173 -5.56 -1.71 -25.58
N ASP A 174 -6.35 -2.70 -25.16
CA ASP A 174 -5.88 -4.07 -25.06
C ASP A 174 -5.33 -4.46 -26.43
N ARG A 175 -4.02 -4.62 -26.53
CA ARG A 175 -3.44 -5.20 -27.73
C ARG A 175 -3.97 -6.62 -27.79
N GLU A 176 -4.57 -6.99 -28.92
CA GLU A 176 -5.10 -8.34 -29.15
C GLU A 176 -4.06 -9.43 -28.82
N THR A 177 -2.78 -9.13 -29.00
CA THR A 177 -1.64 -9.97 -28.61
C THR A 177 -1.55 -10.24 -27.11
N ASP A 178 -1.83 -9.26 -26.26
CA ASP A 178 -1.70 -9.35 -24.81
C ASP A 178 -2.87 -10.14 -24.22
N MET A 179 -4.09 -9.94 -24.77
CA MET A 179 -5.25 -10.75 -24.44
C MET A 179 -5.08 -12.22 -24.84
N LEU A 180 -4.55 -12.48 -26.05
CA LEU A 180 -4.29 -13.84 -26.53
C LEU A 180 -3.21 -14.53 -25.71
N ALA A 181 -2.18 -13.80 -25.27
CA ALA A 181 -1.16 -14.35 -24.38
C ALA A 181 -1.75 -14.73 -23.02
N ALA A 182 -2.54 -13.83 -22.41
CA ALA A 182 -3.19 -14.09 -21.11
C ALA A 182 -4.19 -15.24 -21.18
N ALA A 183 -5.03 -15.30 -22.21
CA ALA A 183 -6.05 -16.35 -22.38
C ALA A 183 -5.45 -17.74 -22.62
N ASN A 184 -4.25 -17.80 -23.22
CA ASN A 184 -3.56 -19.06 -23.52
C ASN A 184 -2.48 -19.43 -22.49
N THR A 185 -2.30 -18.62 -21.44
CA THR A 185 -1.40 -18.97 -20.35
C THR A 185 -2.10 -20.02 -19.48
N PRO A 186 -1.57 -21.26 -19.37
CA PRO A 186 -2.15 -22.26 -18.49
C PRO A 186 -2.13 -21.74 -17.05
N LEU A 187 -3.18 -22.00 -16.29
CA LEU A 187 -3.19 -21.74 -14.86
C LEU A 187 -2.14 -22.63 -14.19
N ASP A 188 -1.33 -22.04 -13.31
CA ASP A 188 -0.47 -22.81 -12.43
C ASP A 188 -1.33 -23.62 -11.44
N ALA A 189 -0.79 -24.73 -10.92
CA ALA A 189 -1.55 -25.66 -10.07
C ALA A 189 -2.12 -25.04 -8.77
N ASP A 190 -1.66 -23.84 -8.42
CA ASP A 190 -2.02 -23.10 -7.21
C ASP A 190 -2.92 -21.86 -7.48
N GLN A 191 -3.36 -21.62 -8.72
CA GLN A 191 -4.30 -20.55 -9.11
C GLN A 191 -5.69 -21.10 -9.46
#